data_AF-A0A3M0HUV8-F1
#
_entry.id   AF-A0A3M0HUV8-F1
#
_cell.length_a   1.000
_cell.length_b   1.000
_cell.length_c   1.000
_cell.angle_alpha   90.00
_cell.angle_beta   90.00
_cell.angle_gamma   90.00
#
_symmetry.space_group_name_H-M   'P 1'
#
loop_
_entity.id
_entity.type
_entity.pdbx_description
1 polymer ?
#
loop_
_entity_poly.entity_id
_entity_poly.type
_entity_poly.pdbx_seq_one_letter_code
_entity_poly.pdbx_strand_id
1 'polypeptide(L)'
;MTVEKPDGAGVYAEPSWATKCQDPNGVAVSAGSTSSLTGNRVVFSAGSGTVDRAAGTATIRWEGSFTSAFYGGLTYWSATDPTLTVKSDGTGTLTATATGYGADMNDPGKWVPLPATTVTLADLSGVELGASGFTVTPDYLGVSVSVPAGKTGQPAKSDGNKGYWGSFPQSFVDFQQLTGQSSYWFTSGGSRDAAKPTTPLTVAYTAAGTGSG
;
A
#
# COMPACT_ATOMS: atom_id res chain seq x y z
N MET A 1 10.59 2.39 -11.75
CA MET A 1 9.54 2.74 -10.78
C MET A 1 9.23 4.23 -10.94
N THR A 2 7.96 4.62 -10.83
CA THR A 2 7.50 6.01 -10.80
C THR A 2 6.44 6.21 -9.72
N VAL A 3 6.33 7.42 -9.18
CA VAL A 3 5.13 7.88 -8.47
C VAL A 3 4.34 8.73 -9.45
N GLU A 4 3.05 8.47 -9.60
CA GLU A 4 2.21 9.15 -10.57
C GLU A 4 0.97 9.73 -9.90
N LYS A 5 0.51 10.87 -10.39
CA LYS A 5 -0.69 11.55 -9.95
C LYS A 5 -1.58 11.87 -11.16
N PRO A 6 -2.90 11.66 -11.08
CA PRO A 6 -3.81 12.04 -12.16
C PRO A 6 -4.05 13.55 -12.16
N ASP A 7 -4.31 14.10 -13.34
CA ASP A 7 -4.90 15.43 -13.52
C ASP A 7 -6.44 15.36 -13.60
N GLY A 8 -7.10 16.51 -13.80
CA GLY A 8 -8.57 16.60 -13.90
C GLY A 8 -9.16 15.85 -15.10
N ALA A 9 -8.34 15.45 -16.08
CA ALA A 9 -8.74 14.59 -17.20
C ALA A 9 -8.46 13.10 -16.93
N GLY A 10 -7.88 12.75 -15.77
CA GLY A 10 -7.51 11.39 -15.41
C GLY A 10 -6.18 10.93 -16.03
N VAL A 11 -5.40 11.83 -16.62
CA VAL A 11 -4.08 11.52 -17.19
C VAL A 11 -3.05 11.49 -16.07
N TYR A 12 -2.32 10.38 -15.97
CA TYR A 12 -1.30 10.19 -14.95
C TYR A 12 0.06 10.73 -15.41
N ALA A 13 0.72 11.50 -14.53
CA ALA A 13 2.08 11.99 -14.72
C ALA A 13 2.82 12.04 -13.38
N GLU A 14 4.15 12.15 -13.41
CA GLU A 14 4.95 12.30 -12.19
C GLU A 14 4.64 13.65 -11.50
N PRO A 15 4.31 13.66 -10.19
CA PRO A 15 4.05 14.90 -9.49
C PRO A 15 5.33 15.69 -9.25
N SER A 16 5.21 17.01 -9.15
CA SER A 16 6.30 17.89 -8.74
C SER A 16 6.20 18.24 -7.25
N TRP A 17 7.30 18.75 -6.66
CA TRP A 17 7.26 19.22 -5.28
C TRP A 17 6.24 20.35 -5.05
N ALA A 18 5.95 21.16 -6.08
CA ALA A 18 4.94 22.20 -6.04
C ALA A 18 3.51 21.64 -5.98
N THR A 19 3.27 20.46 -6.57
CA THR A 19 1.93 19.86 -6.75
C THR A 19 1.65 18.68 -5.83
N LYS A 20 2.61 18.29 -4.97
CA LYS A 20 2.55 17.10 -4.09
C LYS A 20 1.33 17.03 -3.16
N CYS A 21 0.77 18.17 -2.77
CA CYS A 21 -0.38 18.26 -1.86
C CYS A 21 -1.66 18.71 -2.58
N GLN A 22 -1.75 18.53 -3.90
CA GLN A 22 -2.93 18.90 -4.67
C GLN A 22 -3.67 17.67 -5.18
N ASP A 23 -5.00 17.76 -5.22
CA ASP A 23 -5.89 16.83 -5.89
C ASP A 23 -5.72 16.93 -7.43
N PRO A 24 -6.45 16.12 -8.22
CA PRO A 24 -6.36 16.14 -9.67
C PRO A 24 -6.78 17.47 -10.32
N ASN A 25 -7.60 18.27 -9.63
CA ASN A 25 -8.05 19.58 -10.09
C ASN A 25 -7.10 20.73 -9.67
N GLY A 26 -5.96 20.41 -9.06
CA GLY A 26 -4.99 21.40 -8.57
C GLY A 26 -5.36 22.04 -7.23
N VAL A 27 -6.39 21.54 -6.54
CA VAL A 27 -6.85 22.05 -5.25
C VAL A 27 -6.07 21.38 -4.12
N ALA A 28 -5.64 22.14 -3.12
CA ALA A 28 -4.93 21.58 -1.97
C ALA A 28 -5.79 20.53 -1.24
N VAL A 29 -5.22 19.36 -0.97
CA VAL A 29 -5.92 18.30 -0.23
C VAL A 29 -6.04 18.65 1.24
N SER A 30 -7.13 18.18 1.87
CA SER A 30 -7.45 18.44 3.27
C SER A 30 -7.65 17.14 4.05
N ALA A 31 -7.07 17.09 5.25
CA ALA A 31 -7.31 16.02 6.20
C ALA A 31 -8.75 16.05 6.77
N GLY A 32 -9.49 17.15 6.60
CA GLY A 32 -10.86 17.31 7.11
C GLY A 32 -11.95 16.63 6.26
N SER A 33 -11.61 16.06 5.10
CA SER A 33 -12.56 15.37 4.23
C SER A 33 -12.02 13.99 3.85
N THR A 34 -12.88 12.97 3.80
CA THR A 34 -12.53 11.61 3.36
C THR A 34 -12.44 11.48 1.85
N SER A 35 -13.08 12.39 1.09
CA SER A 35 -13.02 12.43 -0.37
C SER A 35 -11.88 13.27 -0.94
N SER A 36 -11.17 14.02 -0.08
CA SER A 36 -10.03 14.85 -0.51
C SER A 36 -8.77 14.00 -0.65
N LEU A 37 -8.42 13.63 -1.88
CA LEU A 37 -7.34 12.70 -2.18
C LEU A 37 -6.45 13.24 -3.29
N THR A 38 -5.14 12.97 -3.22
CA THR A 38 -4.22 13.29 -4.32
C THR A 38 -4.40 12.33 -5.49
N GLY A 39 -4.87 11.10 -5.24
CA GLY A 39 -4.98 10.06 -6.25
C GLY A 39 -3.63 9.45 -6.68
N ASN A 40 -2.57 9.69 -5.89
CA ASN A 40 -1.23 9.18 -6.21
C ASN A 40 -1.24 7.65 -6.30
N ARG A 41 -0.48 7.11 -7.25
CA ARG A 41 -0.15 5.69 -7.35
C ARG A 41 1.35 5.50 -7.46
N VAL A 42 1.82 4.33 -7.04
CA VAL A 42 3.19 3.87 -7.30
C VAL A 42 3.13 2.86 -8.43
N VAL A 43 3.97 3.03 -9.45
CA VAL A 43 4.04 2.14 -10.61
C VAL A 43 5.41 1.48 -10.68
N PHE A 44 5.42 0.16 -10.57
CA PHE A 44 6.58 -0.67 -10.86
C PHE A 44 6.42 -1.27 -12.26
N SER A 45 7.43 -1.09 -13.10
CA SER A 45 7.48 -1.55 -14.49
C SER A 45 8.63 -2.54 -14.67
N ALA A 46 8.60 -3.30 -15.77
CA ALA A 46 9.67 -4.24 -16.13
C ALA A 46 9.96 -5.31 -15.06
N GLY A 47 8.92 -5.82 -14.39
CA GLY A 47 9.04 -6.96 -13.50
C GLY A 47 9.36 -8.25 -14.24
N SER A 48 10.01 -9.19 -13.56
CA SER A 48 10.38 -10.50 -14.10
C SER A 48 9.85 -11.62 -13.20
N GLY A 49 9.52 -12.77 -13.80
CA GLY A 49 8.93 -13.87 -13.05
C GLY A 49 8.16 -14.87 -13.90
N THR A 50 7.29 -15.63 -13.25
CA THR A 50 6.47 -16.66 -13.87
C THR A 50 4.99 -16.42 -13.60
N VAL A 51 4.16 -16.75 -14.59
CA VAL A 51 2.70 -16.77 -14.50
C VAL A 51 2.23 -18.07 -15.14
N ASP A 52 1.72 -19.00 -14.32
CA ASP A 52 1.09 -20.22 -14.77
C ASP A 52 -0.42 -20.11 -14.57
N ARG A 53 -1.13 -19.75 -15.65
CA ARG A 53 -2.59 -19.59 -15.64
C ARG A 53 -3.33 -20.92 -15.50
N ALA A 54 -2.72 -22.04 -15.91
CA ALA A 54 -3.35 -23.35 -15.80
C ALA A 54 -3.30 -23.85 -14.35
N ALA A 55 -2.17 -23.60 -13.66
CA ALA A 55 -2.03 -23.90 -12.23
C ALA A 55 -2.63 -22.81 -11.31
N GLY A 56 -2.98 -21.64 -11.85
CA GLY A 56 -3.44 -20.50 -11.06
C GLY A 56 -2.34 -19.90 -10.16
N THR A 57 -1.07 -20.01 -10.54
CA THR A 57 0.06 -19.53 -9.73
C THR A 57 0.86 -18.45 -10.43
N ALA A 58 1.42 -17.52 -9.66
CA ALA A 58 2.33 -16.51 -10.19
C ALA A 58 3.42 -16.15 -9.17
N THR A 59 4.59 -15.78 -9.65
CA THR A 59 5.62 -15.10 -8.86
C THR A 59 6.27 -14.04 -9.73
N ILE A 60 6.13 -12.77 -9.38
CA ILE A 60 6.68 -11.65 -10.15
C ILE A 60 7.47 -10.74 -9.20
N ARG A 61 8.67 -10.34 -9.61
CA ARG A 61 9.57 -9.46 -8.86
C ARG A 61 9.82 -8.19 -9.66
N TRP A 62 9.86 -7.07 -8.97
CA TRP A 62 10.26 -5.79 -9.55
C TRP A 62 11.43 -5.22 -8.75
N GLU A 63 12.27 -4.46 -9.43
CA GLU A 63 13.33 -3.68 -8.79
C GLU A 63 12.90 -2.22 -8.61
N GLY A 64 13.39 -1.60 -7.55
CA GLY A 64 13.22 -0.17 -7.26
C GLY A 64 12.54 0.08 -5.92
N SER A 65 12.45 1.34 -5.55
CA SER A 65 11.94 1.75 -4.24
C SER A 65 11.06 2.98 -4.30
N PHE A 66 10.06 3.05 -3.41
CA PHE A 66 9.31 4.26 -3.13
C PHE A 66 9.47 4.65 -1.66
N THR A 67 9.32 5.95 -1.37
CA THR A 67 9.29 6.47 0.00
C THR A 67 7.95 7.14 0.26
N SER A 68 7.34 6.83 1.40
CA SER A 68 6.16 7.51 1.91
C SER A 68 6.57 8.44 3.04
N ALA A 69 6.47 9.75 2.79
CA ALA A 69 6.87 10.79 3.72
C ALA A 69 5.64 11.45 4.34
N PHE A 70 5.58 11.45 5.67
CA PHE A 70 4.51 12.08 6.45
C PHE A 70 5.05 13.36 7.10
N TYR A 71 4.14 14.33 7.32
CA TYR A 71 4.45 15.60 8.00
C TYR A 71 5.64 16.36 7.40
N GLY A 72 5.71 16.45 6.07
CA GLY A 72 6.83 17.12 5.39
C GLY A 72 8.17 16.39 5.53
N GLY A 73 8.17 15.11 5.90
CA GLY A 73 9.37 14.28 6.07
C GLY A 73 9.81 14.09 7.51
N LEU A 74 9.08 14.62 8.50
CA LEU A 74 9.37 14.38 9.92
C LEU A 74 9.25 12.90 10.31
N THR A 75 8.50 12.10 9.54
CA THR A 75 8.56 10.63 9.60
C THR A 75 8.46 10.07 8.19
N TYR A 76 9.21 9.00 7.90
CA TYR A 76 9.09 8.30 6.61
C TYR A 76 9.53 6.85 6.69
N TRP A 77 9.09 6.11 5.69
CA TRP A 77 9.57 4.76 5.40
C TRP A 77 9.66 4.56 3.89
N SER A 78 10.43 3.57 3.48
CA SER A 78 10.57 3.15 2.11
C SER A 78 10.21 1.68 1.96
N ALA A 79 9.66 1.31 0.81
CA ALA A 79 9.53 -0.08 0.37
C ALA A 79 10.35 -0.29 -0.89
N THR A 80 11.11 -1.38 -0.89
CA THR A 80 12.07 -1.72 -1.94
C THR A 80 11.84 -3.15 -2.44
N ASP A 81 12.01 -3.33 -3.75
CA ASP A 81 12.01 -4.59 -4.48
C ASP A 81 10.79 -5.49 -4.19
N PRO A 82 9.58 -5.04 -4.58
CA PRO A 82 8.38 -5.79 -4.27
C PRO A 82 8.30 -7.12 -5.01
N THR A 83 7.73 -8.13 -4.34
CA THR A 83 7.48 -9.46 -4.89
C THR A 83 6.02 -9.83 -4.73
N LEU A 84 5.34 -10.11 -5.85
CA LEU A 84 4.02 -10.70 -5.89
C LEU A 84 4.14 -12.23 -5.89
N THR A 85 3.37 -12.91 -5.05
CA THR A 85 3.14 -14.35 -5.12
C THR A 85 1.64 -14.63 -5.14
N VAL A 86 1.16 -15.44 -6.08
CA VAL A 86 -0.23 -15.91 -6.17
C VAL A 86 -0.24 -17.43 -6.11
N LYS A 87 -1.11 -17.99 -5.28
CA LYS A 87 -1.33 -19.43 -5.08
C LYS A 87 -2.55 -19.91 -5.87
N SER A 88 -2.60 -21.21 -6.11
CA SER A 88 -3.64 -21.88 -6.90
C SER A 88 -5.07 -21.70 -6.37
N ASP A 89 -5.24 -21.31 -5.11
CA ASP A 89 -6.55 -21.04 -4.49
C ASP A 89 -7.02 -19.58 -4.68
N GLY A 90 -6.27 -18.78 -5.45
CA GLY A 90 -6.58 -17.37 -5.69
C GLY A 90 -6.13 -16.44 -4.55
N THR A 91 -5.45 -16.95 -3.52
CA THR A 91 -4.80 -16.11 -2.51
C THR A 91 -3.44 -15.62 -2.99
N GLY A 92 -3.03 -14.44 -2.56
CA GLY A 92 -1.72 -13.90 -2.92
C GLY A 92 -1.19 -12.87 -1.92
N THR A 93 0.08 -12.56 -2.04
CA THR A 93 0.76 -11.54 -1.25
C THR A 93 1.62 -10.65 -2.13
N LEU A 94 1.65 -9.36 -1.82
CA LEU A 94 2.67 -8.43 -2.29
C LEU A 94 3.58 -8.11 -1.11
N THR A 95 4.83 -8.58 -1.15
CA THR A 95 5.83 -8.27 -0.13
C THR A 95 6.84 -7.26 -0.64
N ALA A 96 7.56 -6.60 0.26
CA ALA A 96 8.70 -5.74 -0.06
C ALA A 96 9.65 -5.66 1.14
N THR A 97 10.87 -5.19 0.91
CA THR A 97 11.78 -4.82 2.01
C THR A 97 11.45 -3.41 2.47
N ALA A 98 10.98 -3.27 3.71
CA ALA A 98 10.75 -1.99 4.35
C ALA A 98 11.99 -1.49 5.08
N THR A 99 12.29 -0.20 4.89
CA THR A 99 13.33 0.54 5.62
C THR A 99 12.78 1.89 6.07
N GLY A 100 13.47 2.58 6.98
CA GLY A 100 13.04 3.87 7.47
C GLY A 100 13.69 4.21 8.80
N TYR A 101 13.07 5.14 9.51
CA TYR A 101 13.55 5.60 10.79
C TYR A 101 12.45 5.52 11.84
N GLY A 102 12.83 5.07 13.03
CA GLY A 102 12.01 5.14 14.21
C GLY A 102 11.94 6.57 14.70
N ALA A 103 10.71 7.05 14.85
CA ALA A 103 10.38 8.39 15.32
C ALA A 103 9.35 8.31 16.44
N ASP A 104 9.25 9.35 17.26
CA ASP A 104 8.28 9.41 18.36
C ASP A 104 7.66 10.80 18.41
N MET A 105 6.32 10.85 18.46
CA MET A 105 5.60 12.11 18.57
C MET A 105 5.87 12.81 19.91
N ASN A 106 6.23 12.06 20.95
CA ASN A 106 6.57 12.59 22.27
C ASN A 106 8.05 12.93 22.41
N ASP A 107 8.89 12.53 21.45
CA ASP A 107 10.32 12.86 21.36
C ASP A 107 10.69 13.25 19.92
N PRO A 108 10.41 14.50 19.51
CA PRO A 108 10.64 14.97 18.14
C PRO A 108 12.09 14.93 17.66
N GLY A 109 13.06 14.74 18.57
CA GLY A 109 14.48 14.58 18.22
C GLY A 109 14.86 13.13 17.89
N LYS A 110 13.98 12.16 18.17
CA LYS A 110 14.25 10.75 17.93
C LYS A 110 14.24 10.41 16.45
N TRP A 111 15.36 9.90 15.98
CA TRP A 111 15.54 9.48 14.59
C TRP A 111 16.52 8.31 14.52
N VAL A 112 15.98 7.08 14.59
CA VAL A 112 16.81 5.86 14.70
C VAL A 112 16.65 5.01 13.46
N PRO A 113 17.72 4.67 12.72
CA PRO A 113 17.61 3.75 11.59
C PRO A 113 16.94 2.43 12.01
N LEU A 114 15.94 2.00 11.25
CA LEU A 114 15.30 0.71 11.45
C LEU A 114 16.01 -0.37 10.64
N PRO A 115 16.12 -1.60 11.15
CA PRO A 115 16.63 -2.71 10.36
C PRO A 115 15.70 -2.98 9.17
N ALA A 116 16.31 -3.30 8.02
CA ALA A 116 15.57 -3.73 6.85
C ALA A 116 14.72 -4.96 7.20
N THR A 117 13.42 -4.87 6.91
CA THR A 117 12.44 -5.87 7.33
C THR A 117 11.53 -6.21 6.16
N THR A 118 11.40 -7.49 5.83
CA THR A 118 10.40 -7.94 4.84
C THR A 118 9.00 -7.78 5.44
N VAL A 119 8.14 -7.03 4.76
CA VAL A 119 6.75 -6.79 5.15
C VAL A 119 5.80 -7.21 4.03
N THR A 120 4.56 -7.51 4.40
CA THR A 120 3.46 -7.72 3.44
C THR A 120 2.74 -6.40 3.20
N LEU A 121 2.89 -5.80 2.03
CA LEU A 121 2.20 -4.56 1.65
C LEU A 121 0.71 -4.81 1.38
N ALA A 122 0.36 -5.98 0.86
CA ALA A 122 -1.01 -6.36 0.55
C ALA A 122 -1.19 -7.88 0.65
N ASP A 123 -2.26 -8.31 1.31
CA ASP A 123 -2.85 -9.64 1.15
C ASP A 123 -3.95 -9.55 0.09
N LEU A 124 -4.06 -10.59 -0.74
CA LEU A 124 -4.98 -10.65 -1.87
C LEU A 124 -5.84 -11.91 -1.76
N SER A 125 -7.13 -11.77 -2.04
CA SER A 125 -8.08 -12.87 -2.16
C SER A 125 -8.84 -12.77 -3.48
N GLY A 126 -9.19 -13.92 -4.07
CA GLY A 126 -9.96 -13.96 -5.32
C GLY A 126 -9.18 -13.48 -6.55
N VAL A 127 -7.86 -13.70 -6.58
CA VAL A 127 -7.03 -13.38 -7.75
C VAL A 127 -7.33 -14.35 -8.88
N GLU A 128 -7.76 -13.81 -10.02
CA GLU A 128 -7.95 -14.55 -11.27
C GLU A 128 -6.91 -14.12 -12.30
N LEU A 129 -6.02 -15.03 -12.70
CA LEU A 129 -4.92 -14.73 -13.62
C LEU A 129 -5.41 -14.66 -15.08
N GLY A 130 -5.69 -13.45 -15.55
CA GLY A 130 -6.06 -13.16 -16.94
C GLY A 130 -4.91 -13.30 -17.95
N ALA A 131 -5.21 -13.15 -19.24
CA ALA A 131 -4.21 -13.32 -20.30
C ALA A 131 -3.11 -12.23 -20.28
N SER A 132 -3.45 -11.01 -19.88
CA SER A 132 -2.56 -9.84 -19.90
C SER A 132 -2.34 -9.22 -18.51
N GLY A 133 -2.88 -9.83 -17.47
CA GLY A 133 -2.89 -9.25 -16.13
C GLY A 133 -4.13 -9.59 -15.33
N PHE A 134 -4.24 -8.95 -14.18
CA PHE A 134 -5.41 -8.97 -13.32
C PHE A 134 -5.53 -7.65 -12.53
N THR A 135 -6.73 -7.39 -12.05
CA THR A 135 -7.03 -6.32 -11.09
C THR A 135 -7.78 -6.92 -9.91
N VAL A 136 -7.32 -6.63 -8.70
CA VAL A 136 -7.92 -7.12 -7.45
C VAL A 136 -7.86 -6.00 -6.42
N THR A 137 -8.84 -5.92 -5.52
CA THR A 137 -8.75 -5.01 -4.38
C THR A 137 -8.07 -5.74 -3.22
N PRO A 138 -6.93 -5.26 -2.70
CA PRO A 138 -6.27 -5.89 -1.56
C PRO A 138 -7.19 -6.01 -0.35
N ASP A 139 -6.99 -7.06 0.44
CA ASP A 139 -7.76 -7.30 1.65
C ASP A 139 -7.50 -6.19 2.68
N TYR A 140 -8.58 -5.60 3.20
CA TYR A 140 -8.54 -4.57 4.24
C TYR A 140 -9.78 -4.65 5.13
N LEU A 141 -10.97 -4.61 4.52
CA LEU A 141 -12.24 -4.63 5.25
C LEU A 141 -12.39 -5.94 6.02
N GLY A 142 -12.71 -5.84 7.31
CA GLY A 142 -12.83 -7.00 8.19
C GLY A 142 -11.50 -7.55 8.70
N VAL A 143 -10.35 -7.01 8.30
CA VAL A 143 -9.04 -7.41 8.80
C VAL A 143 -8.79 -6.79 10.18
N SER A 144 -8.56 -7.64 11.18
CA SER A 144 -8.15 -7.23 12.52
C SER A 144 -6.64 -7.07 12.61
N VAL A 145 -6.17 -6.19 13.50
CA VAL A 145 -4.74 -6.05 13.83
C VAL A 145 -4.49 -6.09 15.33
N SER A 146 -3.41 -6.74 15.73
CA SER A 146 -2.90 -6.68 17.10
C SER A 146 -1.95 -5.49 17.23
N VAL A 147 -2.16 -4.65 18.24
CA VAL A 147 -1.23 -3.56 18.57
C VAL A 147 -0.71 -3.72 20.00
N PRO A 148 0.52 -3.29 20.30
CA PRO A 148 1.03 -3.29 21.67
C PRO A 148 0.15 -2.46 22.61
N ALA A 149 0.03 -2.91 23.85
CA ALA A 149 -0.67 -2.16 24.90
C ALA A 149 -0.07 -0.76 25.06
N GLY A 150 -0.92 0.25 25.29
CA GLY A 150 -0.50 1.65 25.40
C GLY A 150 -0.23 2.36 24.07
N LYS A 151 -0.38 1.69 22.93
CA LYS A 151 -0.43 2.32 21.60
C LYS A 151 -1.88 2.55 21.16
N THR A 152 -2.08 3.43 20.18
CA THR A 152 -3.38 3.60 19.54
C THR A 152 -3.80 2.27 18.91
N GLY A 153 -4.92 1.70 19.39
CA GLY A 153 -5.43 0.42 18.91
C GLY A 153 -6.56 0.55 17.91
N GLN A 154 -6.89 -0.59 17.31
CA GLN A 154 -8.07 -0.72 16.46
C GLN A 154 -9.30 -0.80 17.37
N PRO A 155 -10.24 0.17 17.33
CA PRO A 155 -11.43 0.10 18.16
C PRO A 155 -12.30 -1.07 17.72
N ALA A 156 -13.15 -1.56 18.61
CA ALA A 156 -14.08 -2.63 18.28
C ALA A 156 -14.95 -2.27 17.06
N LYS A 157 -15.25 -3.27 16.23
CA LYS A 157 -16.20 -3.11 15.13
C LYS A 157 -17.57 -2.79 15.70
N SER A 158 -18.23 -1.79 15.11
CA SER A 158 -19.54 -1.28 15.51
C SER A 158 -20.34 -0.91 14.27
N ASP A 159 -21.63 -0.62 14.43
CA ASP A 159 -22.46 -0.15 13.31
C ASP A 159 -21.94 1.16 12.70
N GLY A 160 -21.29 2.01 13.49
CA GLY A 160 -20.74 3.28 13.02
C GLY A 160 -19.48 3.16 12.17
N ASN A 161 -18.70 2.09 12.33
CA ASN A 161 -17.44 1.90 11.59
C ASN A 161 -17.42 0.69 10.66
N LYS A 162 -18.41 -0.22 10.71
CA LYS A 162 -18.37 -1.51 9.98
C LYS A 162 -18.18 -1.38 8.46
N GLY A 163 -18.55 -0.26 7.85
CA GLY A 163 -18.39 -0.01 6.42
C GLY A 163 -16.94 0.27 5.99
N TYR A 164 -16.07 0.64 6.92
CA TYR A 164 -14.64 0.90 6.67
C TYR A 164 -13.72 0.23 7.69
N TRP A 165 -14.28 -0.56 8.61
CA TRP A 165 -13.51 -1.23 9.66
C TRP A 165 -12.56 -2.26 9.03
N GLY A 166 -11.26 -2.09 9.25
CA GLY A 166 -10.24 -2.91 8.61
C GLY A 166 -8.81 -2.51 8.93
N SER A 167 -7.86 -3.20 8.33
CA SER A 167 -6.42 -3.02 8.51
C SER A 167 -5.62 -3.47 7.28
N PHE A 168 -4.47 -2.84 7.05
CA PHE A 168 -3.39 -3.42 6.25
C PHE A 168 -2.80 -4.66 6.96
N PRO A 169 -1.99 -5.49 6.27
CA PRO A 169 -1.42 -6.71 6.85
C PRO A 169 -0.63 -6.47 8.15
N GLN A 170 -0.69 -7.44 9.07
CA GLN A 170 -0.09 -7.33 10.41
C GLN A 170 1.40 -6.94 10.37
N SER A 171 2.20 -7.60 9.52
CA SER A 171 3.65 -7.35 9.42
C SER A 171 3.97 -5.92 8.98
N PHE A 172 3.12 -5.34 8.14
CA PHE A 172 3.24 -3.95 7.75
C PHE A 172 2.84 -2.99 8.87
N VAL A 173 1.72 -3.25 9.56
CA VAL A 173 1.33 -2.41 10.72
C VAL A 173 2.38 -2.48 11.83
N ASP A 174 2.96 -3.65 12.09
CA ASP A 174 4.04 -3.82 13.08
C ASP A 174 5.26 -2.97 12.73
N PHE A 175 5.69 -2.97 11.47
CA PHE A 175 6.77 -2.09 11.02
C PHE A 175 6.40 -0.61 11.22
N GLN A 176 5.16 -0.23 10.92
CA GLN A 176 4.69 1.14 11.09
C GLN A 176 4.54 1.56 12.56
N GLN A 177 4.48 0.62 13.51
CA GLN A 177 4.58 0.97 14.94
C GLN A 177 5.96 1.55 15.25
N LEU A 178 7.01 1.05 14.57
CA LEU A 178 8.37 1.52 14.76
C LEU A 178 8.57 2.93 14.20
N THR A 179 7.93 3.24 13.06
CA THR A 179 8.01 4.55 12.39
C THR A 179 7.14 5.62 13.05
N GLY A 180 6.25 5.22 13.96
CA GLY A 180 5.23 6.11 14.55
C GLY A 180 4.05 6.41 13.63
N GLN A 181 3.88 5.66 12.53
CA GLN A 181 2.82 5.87 11.54
C GLN A 181 1.71 4.81 11.56
N SER A 182 1.74 3.85 12.49
CA SER A 182 0.83 2.69 12.50
C SER A 182 -0.65 3.05 12.35
N SER A 183 -1.13 4.07 13.08
CA SER A 183 -2.54 4.49 13.08
C SER A 183 -3.05 4.95 11.72
N TYR A 184 -2.19 5.20 10.72
CA TYR A 184 -2.60 5.53 9.36
C TYR A 184 -3.02 4.32 8.54
N TRP A 185 -2.72 3.11 9.00
CA TRP A 185 -2.81 1.87 8.22
C TRP A 185 -3.86 0.89 8.74
N PHE A 186 -4.72 1.30 9.67
CA PHE A 186 -5.88 0.55 10.13
C PHE A 186 -6.95 1.50 10.66
N THR A 187 -8.16 1.01 10.92
CA THR A 187 -9.22 1.79 11.58
C THR A 187 -8.77 2.13 13.00
N SER A 188 -8.34 3.37 13.27
CA SER A 188 -7.71 3.75 14.54
C SER A 188 -8.62 4.60 15.44
N GLY A 189 -9.87 4.81 15.04
CA GLY A 189 -10.78 5.81 15.61
C GLY A 189 -10.57 7.22 15.06
N GLY A 190 -9.77 7.37 14.00
CA GLY A 190 -9.49 8.66 13.37
C GLY A 190 -10.61 9.13 12.45
N SER A 191 -10.78 10.44 12.31
CA SER A 191 -11.81 11.03 11.43
C SER A 191 -11.65 10.67 9.95
N ARG A 192 -10.44 10.27 9.52
CA ARG A 192 -10.15 9.81 8.15
C ARG A 192 -10.15 8.29 7.98
N ASP A 193 -10.57 7.52 8.97
CA ASP A 193 -10.58 6.05 8.86
C ASP A 193 -11.36 5.56 7.64
N ALA A 194 -12.46 6.24 7.30
CA ALA A 194 -13.27 5.92 6.12
C ALA A 194 -12.57 6.13 4.77
N ALA A 195 -11.40 6.79 4.74
CA ALA A 195 -10.58 6.96 3.53
C ALA A 195 -9.44 5.93 3.41
N LYS A 196 -9.28 5.05 4.40
CA LYS A 196 -8.21 4.04 4.45
C LYS A 196 -8.49 2.73 3.70
N PRO A 197 -9.74 2.33 3.39
CA PRO A 197 -9.96 1.15 2.56
C PRO A 197 -9.12 1.17 1.30
N THR A 198 -8.54 0.02 0.98
CA THR A 198 -7.65 -0.18 -0.16
C THR A 198 -8.36 0.08 -1.48
N THR A 199 -7.61 0.62 -2.44
CA THR A 199 -8.06 0.77 -3.82
C THR A 199 -7.55 -0.40 -4.67
N PRO A 200 -8.10 -0.63 -5.87
CA PRO A 200 -7.66 -1.71 -6.75
C PRO A 200 -6.15 -1.68 -7.02
N LEU A 201 -5.53 -2.85 -6.89
CA LEU A 201 -4.18 -3.16 -7.33
C LEU A 201 -4.28 -3.82 -8.70
N THR A 202 -3.48 -3.36 -9.67
CA THR A 202 -3.45 -3.90 -11.03
C THR A 202 -2.05 -4.40 -11.35
N VAL A 203 -1.99 -5.61 -11.91
CA VAL A 203 -0.76 -6.21 -12.43
C VAL A 203 -0.98 -6.48 -13.90
N ALA A 204 -0.15 -5.87 -14.74
CA ALA A 204 -0.10 -6.16 -16.17
C ALA A 204 1.17 -6.95 -16.47
N TYR A 205 1.05 -7.96 -17.34
CA TYR A 205 2.17 -8.74 -17.83
C TYR A 205 1.98 -9.08 -19.30
N THR A 206 3.10 -9.23 -20.00
CA THR A 206 3.11 -9.82 -21.34
C THR A 206 3.12 -11.34 -21.21
N ALA A 207 2.19 -12.03 -21.86
CA ALA A 207 2.27 -13.49 -21.95
C ALA A 207 3.61 -13.87 -22.58
N ALA A 208 4.33 -14.83 -21.98
CA ALA A 208 5.42 -15.49 -22.68
C ALA A 208 4.81 -16.12 -23.93
N GLY A 209 5.25 -15.69 -25.11
CA GLY A 209 4.79 -16.27 -26.37
C GLY A 209 4.93 -17.78 -26.29
N THR A 210 3.86 -18.51 -26.58
CA THR A 210 3.93 -19.96 -26.74
C THR A 210 4.94 -20.23 -27.84
N GLY A 211 6.16 -20.65 -27.45
CA GLY A 211 7.14 -21.19 -28.37
C GLY A 211 6.47 -22.34 -29.10
N SER A 212 6.13 -22.12 -30.36
CA SER A 212 5.56 -23.13 -31.21
C SER A 212 6.71 -24.00 -31.69
N GLY A 213 6.64 -25.31 -31.41
CA GLY A 213 7.22 -26.39 -32.22
C GLY A 213 8.74 -26.46 -32.32
#